data_AF-A0A9D9M0W4-F1
#
_entry.id   AF-A0A9D9M0W4-F1
#
_cell.length_a   1.000
_cell.length_b   1.000
_cell.length_c   1.000
_cell.angle_alpha   90.00
_cell.angle_beta   90.00
_cell.angle_gamma   90.00
#
_symmetry.space_group_name_H-M   'P 1'
#
loop_
_entity.id
_entity.type
_entity.pdbx_description
1 polymer ?
#
loop_
_entity_poly.entity_id
_entity_poly.type
_entity_poly.pdbx_seq_one_letter_code
_entity_poly.pdbx_strand_id
1 'polypeptide(L)'
;MNEYGYPILEEMNILRTEALKSIRDRAFDILPLYLSDCSDGIVSGCKFRAVKNYLEVSAGIVKHNGYVYMLNEPMRVNYEPTEEYALLKLKFEAETNEENILYRRISTLISPNTQIESDEMEICRFKLKLGAILRTKYVDFMDYMTEFDTVNLIFAPAAARGGSSILPEITAAWATEAKNYDLNEIDREFCFKALSKKVLTREEISFYIAWRLEIPFEDWDNLALYEKLCQILKDIKSKGERRCKNNSRGRREVYVD
;
A
#
# COMPACT_ATOMS: atom_id res chain seq x y z
N MET A 1 -1.05 25.91 28.25
CA MET A 1 -1.46 26.77 27.12
C MET A 1 -0.83 26.19 25.87
N ASN A 2 -1.58 25.98 24.79
CA ASN A 2 -1.02 25.50 23.53
C ASN A 2 -0.84 26.71 22.61
N GLU A 3 0.40 27.11 22.33
CA GLU A 3 0.73 28.29 21.53
C GLU A 3 1.32 27.87 20.18
N TYR A 4 0.84 28.49 19.09
CA TYR A 4 1.31 28.22 17.74
C TYR A 4 1.96 29.49 17.15
N GLY A 5 3.29 29.55 17.16
CA GLY A 5 4.08 30.66 16.61
C GLY A 5 5.12 30.18 15.60
N TYR A 6 5.40 30.99 14.58
CA TYR A 6 6.42 30.70 13.57
C TYR A 6 7.40 31.87 13.45
N PRO A 7 8.68 31.61 13.15
CA PRO A 7 9.65 32.67 12.97
C PRO A 7 9.37 33.47 11.69
N ILE A 8 9.50 34.80 11.78
CA ILE A 8 9.39 35.71 10.64
C ILE A 8 10.76 35.80 9.96
N LEU A 9 10.88 35.18 8.79
CA LEU A 9 12.10 35.13 7.98
C LEU A 9 12.11 36.28 6.95
N GLU A 10 12.40 37.49 7.42
CA GLU A 10 12.46 38.71 6.60
C GLU A 10 13.84 39.36 6.67
N GLU A 11 14.14 40.24 5.70
CA GLU A 11 15.36 41.04 5.73
C GLU A 11 15.46 41.84 7.05
N MET A 12 16.69 41.99 7.54
CA MET A 12 17.02 42.64 8.83
C MET A 12 16.55 41.91 10.11
N ASN A 13 15.86 40.78 10.02
CA ASN A 13 15.58 39.92 11.18
C ASN A 13 16.75 38.97 11.47
N ILE A 14 17.18 38.91 12.74
CA ILE A 14 18.24 37.99 13.17
C ILE A 14 17.65 36.59 13.41
N LEU A 15 18.14 35.60 12.68
CA LEU A 15 17.78 34.19 12.88
C LEU A 15 18.45 33.63 14.14
N ARG A 16 17.70 33.59 15.25
CA ARG A 16 18.17 33.06 16.53
C ARG A 16 18.14 31.52 16.55
N THR A 17 18.92 30.92 17.45
CA THR A 17 18.95 29.46 17.64
C THR A 17 17.57 28.88 17.97
N GLU A 18 16.74 29.60 18.72
CA GLU A 18 15.37 29.20 19.06
C GLU A 18 14.46 29.14 17.82
N ALA A 19 14.64 30.06 16.88
CA ALA A 19 13.92 30.05 15.61
C ALA A 19 14.31 28.85 14.74
N LEU A 20 15.61 28.52 14.68
CA LEU A 20 16.09 27.32 13.99
C LEU A 20 15.56 26.03 14.64
N LYS A 21 15.57 25.94 15.98
CA LYS A 21 14.97 24.81 16.70
C LYS A 21 13.47 24.69 16.40
N SER A 22 12.73 25.80 16.41
CA SER A 22 11.30 25.81 16.07
C SER A 22 11.02 25.34 14.63
N ILE A 23 11.86 25.72 13.66
CA ILE A 23 11.75 25.25 12.27
C ILE A 23 12.03 23.75 12.20
N ARG A 24 13.12 23.29 12.83
CA ARG A 24 13.51 21.88 12.91
C ARG A 24 12.38 21.04 13.51
N ASP A 25 11.95 21.37 14.72
CA ASP A 25 10.95 20.60 15.47
C ASP A 25 9.65 20.51 14.65
N ARG A 26 9.20 21.62 14.07
CA ARG A 26 8.04 21.59 13.16
C ARG A 26 8.23 20.67 11.95
N ALA A 27 9.39 20.71 11.30
CA ALA A 27 9.66 19.87 10.14
C ALA A 27 9.62 18.37 10.49
N PHE A 28 10.09 18.01 11.69
CA PHE A 28 10.12 16.61 12.15
C PHE A 28 8.83 16.14 12.85
N ASP A 29 8.03 17.05 13.43
CA ASP A 29 6.84 16.70 14.21
C ASP A 29 5.56 16.58 13.36
N ILE A 30 5.46 17.31 12.23
CA ILE A 30 4.20 17.34 11.43
C ILE A 30 3.76 15.94 10.99
N LEU A 31 4.67 15.14 10.42
CA LEU A 31 4.34 13.81 9.90
C LEU A 31 3.97 12.81 11.02
N PRO A 32 4.75 12.68 12.10
CA PRO A 32 4.37 11.88 13.26
C PRO A 32 3.02 12.28 13.87
N LEU A 33 2.74 13.58 14.00
CA LEU A 33 1.45 14.07 14.50
C LEU A 33 0.30 13.76 13.53
N TYR A 34 0.51 13.91 12.23
CA TYR A 34 -0.49 13.60 11.21
C TYR A 34 -0.83 12.09 11.15
N LEU A 35 0.16 11.24 11.44
CA LEU A 35 0.05 9.78 11.41
C LEU A 35 -0.11 9.15 12.80
N SER A 36 -0.38 9.94 13.85
CA SER A 36 -0.45 9.46 15.23
C SER A 36 -1.48 8.34 15.41
N ASP A 37 -2.61 8.48 14.72
CA ASP A 37 -3.75 7.57 14.82
C ASP A 37 -3.67 6.41 13.83
N CYS A 38 -2.62 6.40 12.98
CA CYS A 38 -2.38 5.33 12.02
C CYS A 38 -1.61 4.19 12.69
N SER A 39 -1.92 2.97 12.30
CA SER A 39 -1.12 1.79 12.65
C SER A 39 0.29 1.85 12.03
N ASP A 40 1.10 0.89 12.40
CA ASP A 40 2.31 0.60 11.65
C ASP A 40 1.97 0.05 10.26
N GLY A 41 2.86 0.32 9.30
CA GLY A 41 2.73 -0.11 7.92
C GLY A 41 3.31 0.87 6.90
N ILE A 42 3.17 0.51 5.63
CA ILE A 42 3.50 1.36 4.49
C ILE A 42 2.48 2.50 4.41
N VAL A 43 2.95 3.74 4.44
CA VAL A 43 2.13 4.95 4.34
C VAL A 43 1.94 5.35 2.88
N SER A 44 3.02 5.35 2.10
CA SER A 44 3.01 5.67 0.67
C SER A 44 4.30 5.24 -0.02
N GLY A 45 4.28 5.09 -1.34
CA GLY A 45 5.47 4.67 -2.09
C GLY A 45 5.78 3.19 -1.85
N CYS A 46 7.06 2.85 -1.64
CA CYS A 46 7.51 1.48 -1.36
C CYS A 46 7.06 0.46 -2.41
N LYS A 47 7.03 0.86 -3.69
CA LYS A 47 6.57 0.01 -4.78
C LYS A 47 7.62 -1.01 -5.14
N PHE A 48 7.17 -2.21 -5.51
CA PHE A 48 8.05 -3.32 -5.85
C PHE A 48 8.32 -3.38 -7.35
N ARG A 49 9.58 -3.62 -7.71
CA ARG A 49 9.97 -4.01 -9.06
C ARG A 49 10.93 -5.18 -8.98
N ALA A 50 10.52 -6.30 -9.56
CA ALA A 50 11.41 -7.44 -9.74
C ALA A 50 12.30 -7.23 -10.96
N VAL A 51 13.59 -7.46 -10.77
CA VAL A 51 14.62 -7.52 -11.79
C VAL A 51 15.32 -8.87 -11.64
N LYS A 52 15.92 -9.41 -12.71
CA LYS A 52 16.43 -10.78 -12.79
C LYS A 52 17.10 -11.32 -11.51
N ASN A 53 17.91 -10.50 -10.83
CA ASN A 53 18.70 -10.92 -9.67
C ASN A 53 18.32 -10.21 -8.36
N TYR A 54 17.39 -9.25 -8.38
CA TYR A 54 17.04 -8.47 -7.19
C TYR A 54 15.61 -7.93 -7.22
N LEU A 55 15.03 -7.78 -6.04
CA LEU A 55 13.82 -6.98 -5.82
C LEU A 55 14.24 -5.55 -5.49
N GLU A 56 13.64 -4.58 -6.16
CA GLU A 56 13.76 -3.17 -5.82
C GLU A 56 12.50 -2.72 -5.08
N VAL A 57 12.70 -2.07 -3.94
CA VAL A 57 11.67 -1.33 -3.22
C VAL A 57 11.93 0.16 -3.48
N SER A 58 10.99 0.84 -4.13
CA SER A 58 11.13 2.26 -4.46
C SER A 58 11.14 3.12 -3.20
N ALA A 59 11.53 4.39 -3.36
CA ALA A 59 11.33 5.41 -2.35
C ALA A 59 9.89 5.45 -1.81
N GLY A 60 9.73 5.84 -0.55
CA GLY A 60 8.44 5.82 0.15
C GLY A 60 8.54 6.16 1.63
N ILE A 61 7.41 6.05 2.32
CA ILE A 61 7.26 6.36 3.74
C ILE A 61 6.68 5.13 4.44
N VAL A 62 7.31 4.75 5.54
CA VAL A 62 6.88 3.63 6.40
C VAL A 62 6.76 4.15 7.84
N LYS A 63 5.69 3.74 8.53
CA LYS A 63 5.52 4.01 9.96
C LYS A 63 5.76 2.73 10.74
N HIS A 64 6.58 2.82 11.78
CA HIS A 64 6.84 1.72 12.70
C HIS A 64 7.13 2.22 14.11
N ASN A 65 6.49 1.63 15.13
CA ASN A 65 6.65 1.93 16.55
C ASN A 65 6.61 3.45 16.87
N GLY A 66 5.68 4.16 16.23
CA GLY A 66 5.49 5.61 16.42
C GLY A 66 6.46 6.51 15.61
N TYR A 67 7.46 5.93 14.96
CA TYR A 67 8.40 6.66 14.11
C TYR A 67 8.00 6.58 12.63
N VAL A 68 8.29 7.66 11.91
CA VAL A 68 8.13 7.76 10.46
C VAL A 68 9.51 7.68 9.83
N TYR A 69 9.68 6.72 8.92
CA TYR A 69 10.90 6.50 8.19
C TYR A 69 10.70 6.84 6.72
N MET A 70 11.65 7.58 6.15
CA MET A 70 11.64 7.98 4.76
C MET A 70 12.70 7.19 4.01
N LEU A 71 12.27 6.32 3.10
CA LEU A 71 13.13 5.66 2.13
C LEU A 71 13.35 6.68 1.00
N ASN A 72 14.42 7.46 1.09
CA ASN A 72 14.71 8.51 0.09
C ASN A 72 15.22 7.93 -1.23
N GLU A 73 15.89 6.78 -1.18
CA GLU A 73 16.44 6.07 -2.33
C GLU A 73 15.87 4.66 -2.43
N PRO A 74 15.77 4.08 -3.65
CA PRO A 74 15.35 2.70 -3.81
C PRO A 74 16.30 1.72 -3.12
N MET A 75 15.75 0.77 -2.38
CA MET A 75 16.51 -0.32 -1.77
C MET A 75 16.50 -1.54 -2.69
N ARG A 76 17.63 -2.23 -2.80
CA ARG A 76 17.78 -3.43 -3.63
C ARG A 76 18.20 -4.61 -2.77
N VAL A 77 17.51 -5.72 -2.95
CA VAL A 77 17.78 -6.96 -2.22
C VAL A 77 17.80 -8.13 -3.18
N ASN A 78 18.91 -8.87 -3.16
CA ASN A 78 19.06 -10.04 -4.01
C ASN A 78 18.12 -11.14 -3.52
N TYR A 79 17.52 -11.88 -4.45
CA TYR A 79 16.69 -13.05 -4.16
C TYR A 79 17.19 -14.25 -4.96
N GLU A 80 16.88 -15.44 -4.46
CA GLU A 80 17.26 -16.71 -5.08
C GLU A 80 16.05 -17.65 -5.21
N PRO A 81 16.04 -18.54 -6.21
CA PRO A 81 14.99 -19.54 -6.38
C PRO A 81 15.20 -20.68 -5.38
N THR A 82 14.53 -20.61 -4.23
CA THR A 82 14.59 -21.65 -3.19
C THR A 82 13.48 -22.69 -3.33
N GLU A 83 12.49 -22.46 -4.19
CA GLU A 83 11.23 -23.21 -4.28
C GLU A 83 10.43 -23.27 -2.95
N GLU A 84 10.82 -22.48 -1.97
CA GLU A 84 10.18 -22.34 -0.65
C GLU A 84 9.71 -20.90 -0.46
N TYR A 85 8.80 -20.68 0.49
CA TYR A 85 8.37 -19.32 0.82
C TYR A 85 9.52 -18.51 1.42
N ALA A 86 9.71 -17.30 0.89
CA ALA A 86 10.63 -16.31 1.43
C ALA A 86 9.90 -14.98 1.62
N LEU A 87 10.13 -14.35 2.76
CA LEU A 87 9.60 -13.03 3.11
C LEU A 87 10.68 -11.98 2.88
N LEU A 88 10.31 -10.90 2.19
CA LEU A 88 11.07 -9.66 2.22
C LEU A 88 10.55 -8.81 3.38
N LYS A 89 11.45 -8.48 4.30
CA LYS A 89 11.15 -7.67 5.48
C LYS A 89 11.98 -6.39 5.49
N LEU A 90 11.39 -5.34 6.05
CA LEU A 90 12.14 -4.18 6.55
C LEU A 90 12.61 -4.48 7.97
N LYS A 91 13.88 -4.20 8.26
CA LYS A 91 14.47 -4.26 9.59
C LYS A 91 14.73 -2.83 10.06
N PHE A 92 14.15 -2.47 11.21
CA PHE A 92 14.29 -1.16 11.81
C PHE A 92 15.41 -1.20 12.85
N GLU A 93 16.53 -0.56 12.56
CA GLU A 93 17.69 -0.59 13.44
C GLU A 93 17.50 0.31 14.66
N ALA A 94 18.21 -0.02 15.73
CA ALA A 94 18.25 0.82 16.92
C ALA A 94 18.76 2.24 16.56
N GLU A 95 18.14 3.23 17.19
CA GLU A 95 18.53 4.62 17.02
C GLU A 95 19.96 4.84 17.51
N THR A 96 20.78 5.52 16.71
CA THR A 96 22.15 5.89 17.10
C THR A 96 22.32 7.40 17.09
N ASN A 97 23.19 7.91 17.95
CA ASN A 97 23.60 9.30 17.95
C ASN A 97 25.09 9.37 17.61
N GLU A 98 25.39 9.91 16.43
CA GLU A 98 26.74 10.03 15.90
C GLU A 98 26.95 11.50 15.51
N GLU A 99 27.99 12.13 16.06
CA GLU A 99 28.36 13.52 15.73
C GLU A 99 27.22 14.55 15.90
N ASN A 100 26.39 14.40 16.93
CA ASN A 100 25.17 15.20 17.19
C ASN A 100 24.08 15.05 16.13
N ILE A 101 24.08 13.95 15.38
CA ILE A 101 23.03 13.58 14.44
C ILE A 101 22.37 12.29 14.92
N LEU A 102 21.04 12.32 14.99
CA LEU A 102 20.22 11.16 15.32
C LEU A 102 19.94 10.36 14.05
N TYR A 103 20.38 9.10 14.03
CA TYR A 103 20.18 8.20 12.91
C TYR A 103 19.16 7.13 13.24
N ARG A 104 18.19 6.98 12.35
CA ARG A 104 17.25 5.86 12.31
C ARG A 104 17.43 5.17 10.98
N ARG A 105 17.92 3.93 11.00
CA ARG A 105 18.26 3.18 9.79
C ARG A 105 17.23 2.11 9.54
N ILE A 106 16.98 1.86 8.25
CA ILE A 106 16.18 0.73 7.77
C ILE A 106 17.07 -0.06 6.81
N SER A 107 17.06 -1.37 6.98
CA SER A 107 17.64 -2.31 6.04
C SER A 107 16.57 -3.29 5.53
N THR A 108 16.87 -3.98 4.42
CA THR A 108 16.00 -5.03 3.86
C THR A 108 16.65 -6.39 4.05
N LEU A 109 15.85 -7.39 4.42
CA LEU A 109 16.30 -8.77 4.48
C LEU A 109 15.29 -9.70 3.81
N ILE A 110 15.80 -10.75 3.15
CA ILE A 110 14.98 -11.87 2.70
C ILE A 110 15.25 -13.05 3.62
N SER A 111 14.18 -13.66 4.14
CA SER A 111 14.30 -14.81 5.03
C SER A 111 13.21 -15.85 4.77
N PRO A 112 13.53 -17.15 4.81
CA PRO A 112 12.52 -18.20 4.82
C PRO A 112 11.77 -18.27 6.17
N ASN A 113 12.28 -17.60 7.21
CA ASN A 113 11.57 -17.52 8.49
C ASN A 113 10.36 -16.58 8.38
N THR A 114 9.18 -17.16 8.57
CA THR A 114 7.88 -16.46 8.53
C THR A 114 7.56 -15.70 9.82
N GLN A 115 8.32 -15.89 10.91
CA GLN A 115 8.16 -15.11 12.14
C GLN A 115 8.64 -13.68 11.94
N ILE A 116 7.88 -12.71 12.42
CA ILE A 116 8.21 -11.27 12.35
C ILE A 116 8.60 -10.81 13.75
N GLU A 117 9.84 -10.35 13.87
CA GLU A 117 10.35 -9.76 15.11
C GLU A 117 9.76 -8.36 15.35
N SER A 118 9.85 -7.86 16.58
CA SER A 118 9.26 -6.56 16.96
C SER A 118 9.86 -5.35 16.23
N ASP A 119 11.05 -5.51 15.65
CA ASP A 119 11.78 -4.55 14.85
C ASP A 119 11.78 -4.92 13.35
N GLU A 120 10.85 -5.80 12.94
CA GLU A 120 10.67 -6.24 11.56
C GLU A 120 9.26 -5.93 11.05
N MET A 121 9.15 -5.74 9.74
CA MET A 121 7.88 -5.64 9.04
C MET A 121 7.95 -6.41 7.74
N GLU A 122 7.08 -7.39 7.55
CA GLU A 122 6.90 -8.02 6.25
C GLU A 122 6.32 -7.02 5.26
N ILE A 123 6.95 -6.89 4.09
CA ILE A 123 6.47 -6.01 3.02
C ILE A 123 6.11 -6.76 1.74
N CYS A 124 6.58 -7.99 1.57
CA CYS A 124 6.03 -8.97 0.64
C CYS A 124 6.55 -10.38 0.93
N ARG A 125 5.94 -11.38 0.32
CA ARG A 125 6.46 -12.76 0.28
C ARG A 125 6.41 -13.33 -1.13
N PHE A 126 7.19 -14.36 -1.41
CA PHE A 126 7.16 -15.05 -2.69
C PHE A 126 7.66 -16.49 -2.55
N LYS A 127 7.37 -17.32 -3.55
CA LYS A 127 7.94 -18.66 -3.74
C LYS A 127 8.44 -18.75 -5.17
N LEU A 128 9.74 -18.94 -5.39
CA LEU A 128 10.34 -18.81 -6.71
C LEU A 128 10.87 -20.15 -7.21
N LYS A 129 10.45 -20.57 -8.42
CA LYS A 129 10.93 -21.78 -9.07
C LYS A 129 12.34 -21.63 -9.61
N LEU A 130 13.05 -22.75 -9.68
CA LEU A 130 14.35 -22.82 -10.36
C LEU A 130 14.22 -22.34 -11.82
N GLY A 131 15.06 -21.38 -12.21
CA GLY A 131 15.08 -20.80 -13.56
C GLY A 131 14.01 -19.75 -13.84
N ALA A 132 13.13 -19.44 -12.88
CA ALA A 132 12.12 -18.39 -13.04
C ALA A 132 12.64 -17.01 -12.61
N ILE A 133 11.88 -15.96 -12.97
CA ILE A 133 12.10 -14.57 -12.53
C ILE A 133 10.81 -14.11 -11.86
N LEU A 134 10.93 -13.48 -10.69
CA LEU A 134 9.78 -12.91 -10.01
C LEU A 134 9.08 -11.88 -10.90
N ARG A 135 7.76 -11.90 -10.90
CA ARG A 135 6.94 -10.87 -11.52
C ARG A 135 6.27 -10.00 -10.47
N THR A 136 6.13 -8.74 -10.83
CA THR A 136 5.43 -7.67 -10.07
C THR A 136 4.26 -7.09 -10.88
N LYS A 137 3.94 -7.72 -12.01
CA LYS A 137 2.77 -7.42 -12.84
C LYS A 137 1.78 -8.56 -12.72
N TYR A 138 0.56 -8.21 -12.34
CA TYR A 138 -0.56 -9.13 -12.17
C TYR A 138 -1.46 -9.06 -13.39
N VAL A 139 -1.94 -10.22 -13.85
CA VAL A 139 -2.82 -10.37 -15.02
C VAL A 139 -4.23 -9.92 -14.68
N ASP A 140 -4.72 -10.34 -13.51
CA ASP A 140 -6.02 -9.96 -12.96
C ASP A 140 -5.92 -9.82 -11.43
N PHE A 141 -7.03 -9.49 -10.78
CA PHE A 141 -7.07 -9.31 -9.34
C PHE A 141 -6.79 -10.60 -8.58
N MET A 142 -7.24 -11.76 -9.06
CA MET A 142 -7.04 -13.06 -8.39
C MET A 142 -5.57 -13.50 -8.38
N ASP A 143 -4.80 -12.98 -9.33
CA ASP A 143 -3.41 -13.32 -9.58
C ASP A 143 -2.43 -12.95 -8.44
N TYR A 144 -2.85 -12.11 -7.48
CA TYR A 144 -2.08 -11.82 -6.27
C TYR A 144 -1.93 -13.05 -5.35
N MET A 145 -2.79 -14.07 -5.50
CA MET A 145 -2.69 -15.34 -4.77
C MET A 145 -1.90 -16.43 -5.52
N THR A 146 -1.33 -16.11 -6.68
CA THR A 146 -0.52 -17.07 -7.42
C THR A 146 0.68 -17.50 -6.58
N GLU A 147 0.79 -18.81 -6.32
CA GLU A 147 1.76 -19.38 -5.38
C GLU A 147 3.21 -19.11 -5.81
N PHE A 148 3.49 -19.32 -7.10
CA PHE A 148 4.86 -19.28 -7.63
C PHE A 148 5.15 -18.05 -8.47
N ASP A 149 6.43 -17.68 -8.49
CA ASP A 149 7.05 -16.72 -9.42
C ASP A 149 6.45 -15.31 -9.37
N THR A 150 5.70 -15.02 -8.31
CA THR A 150 4.91 -13.80 -8.14
C THR A 150 5.21 -13.21 -6.78
N VAL A 151 5.45 -11.90 -6.75
CA VAL A 151 5.49 -11.18 -5.48
C VAL A 151 4.08 -11.14 -4.91
N ASN A 152 3.90 -11.57 -3.67
CA ASN A 152 2.63 -11.51 -2.96
C ASN A 152 2.66 -10.35 -1.96
N LEU A 153 1.75 -9.39 -2.17
CA LEU A 153 1.62 -8.15 -1.41
C LEU A 153 0.47 -8.18 -0.41
N ILE A 154 -0.31 -9.26 -0.37
CA ILE A 154 -1.53 -9.35 0.45
C ILE A 154 -1.21 -9.17 1.93
N PHE A 155 -0.09 -9.74 2.38
CA PHE A 155 0.35 -9.69 3.78
C PHE A 155 1.00 -8.37 4.18
N ALA A 156 1.34 -7.51 3.22
CA ALA A 156 1.99 -6.24 3.50
C ALA A 156 1.01 -5.28 4.22
N PRO A 157 1.41 -4.70 5.37
CA PRO A 157 0.55 -3.81 6.13
C PRO A 157 0.51 -2.41 5.50
N ALA A 158 -0.68 -1.90 5.22
CA ALA A 158 -0.87 -0.47 5.01
C ALA A 158 -1.04 0.22 6.36
N ALA A 159 -0.40 1.37 6.54
CA ALA A 159 -0.66 2.24 7.69
C ALA A 159 -2.03 2.89 7.52
N ALA A 160 -2.98 2.53 8.39
CA ALA A 160 -4.34 3.07 8.35
C ALA A 160 -4.83 3.43 9.75
N ARG A 161 -5.85 4.29 9.81
CA ARG A 161 -6.49 4.67 11.07
C ARG A 161 -7.28 3.49 11.63
N GLY A 162 -7.24 3.31 12.94
CA GLY A 162 -7.98 2.25 13.64
C GLY A 162 -7.39 0.84 13.51
N GLY A 163 -6.29 0.67 12.78
CA GLY A 163 -5.63 -0.63 12.59
C GLY A 163 -4.99 -0.75 11.21
N SER A 164 -4.15 -1.78 11.02
CA SER A 164 -3.53 -2.01 9.71
C SER A 164 -4.56 -2.47 8.68
N SER A 165 -4.33 -2.10 7.42
CA SER A 165 -5.22 -2.43 6.32
C SER A 165 -4.44 -3.04 5.15
N ILE A 166 -5.17 -3.34 4.07
CA ILE A 166 -4.61 -3.78 2.81
C ILE A 166 -3.97 -2.59 2.07
N LEU A 167 -2.87 -2.85 1.36
CA LEU A 167 -2.25 -1.85 0.47
C LEU A 167 -3.26 -1.25 -0.53
N PRO A 168 -3.22 0.07 -0.76
CA PRO A 168 -4.18 0.76 -1.61
C PRO A 168 -4.12 0.31 -3.07
N GLU A 169 -3.00 -0.25 -3.51
CA GLU A 169 -2.85 -0.81 -4.85
C GLU A 169 -3.68 -2.09 -5.07
N ILE A 170 -3.89 -2.89 -4.03
CA ILE A 170 -4.71 -4.11 -4.09
C ILE A 170 -6.17 -3.71 -4.21
N THR A 171 -6.67 -2.80 -3.37
CA THR A 171 -8.05 -2.30 -3.50
C THR A 171 -8.28 -1.58 -4.83
N ALA A 172 -7.29 -0.81 -5.30
CA ALA A 172 -7.37 -0.16 -6.61
C ALA A 172 -7.34 -1.17 -7.77
N ALA A 173 -6.62 -2.28 -7.65
CA ALA A 173 -6.63 -3.37 -8.63
C ALA A 173 -8.02 -4.03 -8.69
N TRP A 174 -8.61 -4.34 -7.54
CA TRP A 174 -10.00 -4.85 -7.45
C TRP A 174 -10.97 -3.92 -8.18
N ALA A 175 -10.91 -2.62 -7.90
CA ALA A 175 -11.82 -1.64 -8.49
C ALA A 175 -11.57 -1.42 -9.99
N THR A 176 -10.31 -1.48 -10.41
CA THR A 176 -9.91 -1.38 -11.83
C THR A 176 -10.50 -2.51 -12.66
N GLU A 177 -10.66 -3.69 -12.07
CA GLU A 177 -11.29 -4.83 -12.71
C GLU A 177 -12.82 -4.76 -12.61
N ALA A 178 -13.35 -4.51 -11.41
CA ALA A 178 -14.79 -4.45 -11.13
C ALA A 178 -15.51 -3.43 -12.01
N LYS A 179 -14.93 -2.25 -12.27
CA LYS A 179 -15.57 -1.17 -13.06
C LYS A 179 -15.95 -1.56 -14.50
N ASN A 180 -15.42 -2.67 -15.01
CA ASN A 180 -15.73 -3.19 -16.35
C ASN A 180 -17.02 -4.03 -16.39
N TYR A 181 -17.62 -4.29 -15.23
CA TYR A 181 -18.84 -5.09 -15.07
C TYR A 181 -20.00 -4.24 -14.54
N ASP A 182 -21.21 -4.78 -14.58
CA ASP A 182 -22.37 -4.09 -14.03
C ASP A 182 -22.33 -4.10 -12.49
N LEU A 183 -22.09 -2.92 -11.93
CA LEU A 183 -22.01 -2.68 -10.48
C LEU A 183 -23.34 -2.20 -9.93
N ASN A 184 -23.78 -2.81 -8.82
CA ASN A 184 -24.83 -2.24 -7.98
C ASN A 184 -24.33 -0.94 -7.31
N GLU A 185 -25.21 -0.27 -6.56
CA GLU A 185 -24.88 1.01 -5.92
C GLU A 185 -23.71 0.91 -4.94
N ILE A 186 -23.73 -0.10 -4.06
CA ILE A 186 -22.72 -0.31 -3.01
C ILE A 186 -21.37 -0.71 -3.61
N ASP A 187 -21.37 -1.60 -4.61
CA ASP A 187 -20.19 -2.00 -5.37
C ASP A 187 -19.55 -0.79 -6.07
N ARG A 188 -20.38 0.13 -6.58
CA ARG A 188 -19.93 1.35 -7.25
C ARG A 188 -19.31 2.34 -6.27
N GLU A 189 -19.90 2.53 -5.10
CA GLU A 189 -19.34 3.38 -4.04
C GLU A 189 -17.97 2.89 -3.58
N PHE A 190 -17.85 1.59 -3.28
CA PHE A 190 -16.58 0.99 -2.90
C PHE A 190 -15.55 1.10 -4.03
N CYS A 191 -15.96 0.85 -5.28
CA CYS A 191 -15.11 1.01 -6.45
C CYS A 191 -14.55 2.44 -6.60
N PHE A 192 -15.38 3.48 -6.44
CA PHE A 192 -14.90 4.87 -6.48
C PHE A 192 -13.92 5.20 -5.36
N LYS A 193 -14.19 4.75 -4.13
CA LYS A 193 -13.27 4.92 -3.00
C LYS A 193 -11.93 4.26 -3.28
N ALA A 194 -11.93 3.01 -3.74
CA ALA A 194 -10.72 2.25 -4.04
C ALA A 194 -9.92 2.82 -5.23
N LEU A 195 -10.58 3.37 -6.26
CA LEU A 195 -9.90 4.04 -7.39
C LEU A 195 -9.16 5.32 -6.98
N SER A 196 -9.48 5.92 -5.83
CA SER A 196 -8.75 7.08 -5.30
C SER A 196 -7.30 6.75 -4.92
N LYS A 197 -6.95 5.46 -4.80
CA LYS A 197 -5.64 4.95 -4.35
C LYS A 197 -5.20 5.47 -2.98
N LYS A 198 -6.15 5.95 -2.18
CA LYS A 198 -5.94 6.20 -0.75
C LYS A 198 -6.13 4.89 0.01
N VAL A 199 -5.44 4.78 1.15
CA VAL A 199 -5.63 3.64 2.05
C VAL A 199 -7.06 3.67 2.56
N LEU A 200 -7.82 2.60 2.30
CA LEU A 200 -9.11 2.37 2.93
C LEU A 200 -8.86 1.71 4.28
N THR A 201 -9.57 2.13 5.32
CA THR A 201 -9.44 1.51 6.64
C THR A 201 -9.95 0.07 6.60
N ARG A 202 -9.46 -0.76 7.53
CA ARG A 202 -9.95 -2.14 7.67
C ARG A 202 -11.46 -2.17 7.94
N GLU A 203 -11.96 -1.22 8.73
CA GLU A 203 -13.38 -1.07 9.01
C GLU A 203 -14.20 -0.80 7.74
N GLU A 204 -13.76 0.12 6.87
CA GLU A 204 -14.45 0.40 5.61
C GLU A 204 -14.52 -0.82 4.68
N ILE A 205 -13.43 -1.58 4.58
CA ILE A 205 -13.37 -2.79 3.75
C ILE A 205 -14.26 -3.88 4.37
N SER A 206 -14.16 -4.09 5.68
CA SER A 206 -14.93 -5.11 6.40
C SER A 206 -16.42 -4.81 6.36
N PHE A 207 -16.82 -3.55 6.48
CA PHE A 207 -18.21 -3.12 6.37
C PHE A 207 -18.77 -3.43 4.98
N TYR A 208 -18.03 -3.07 3.92
CA TYR A 208 -18.42 -3.40 2.54
C TYR A 208 -18.58 -4.92 2.36
N ILE A 209 -17.64 -5.72 2.85
CA ILE A 209 -17.64 -7.17 2.74
C ILE A 209 -18.82 -7.80 3.49
N ALA A 210 -19.02 -7.41 4.75
CA ALA A 210 -20.10 -7.91 5.61
C ALA A 210 -21.47 -7.67 4.96
N TRP A 211 -21.68 -6.44 4.46
CA TRP A 211 -22.90 -6.09 3.76
C TRP A 211 -23.07 -6.87 2.45
N ARG A 212 -22.00 -6.99 1.66
CA ARG A 212 -22.08 -7.63 0.35
C ARG A 212 -22.26 -9.13 0.39
N LEU A 213 -21.67 -9.80 1.37
CA LEU A 213 -21.76 -11.25 1.51
C LEU A 213 -22.85 -11.69 2.49
N GLU A 214 -23.56 -10.75 3.11
CA GLU A 214 -24.57 -11.01 4.15
C GLU A 214 -24.00 -11.86 5.30
N ILE A 215 -22.75 -11.55 5.68
CA ILE A 215 -22.03 -12.22 6.78
C ILE A 215 -21.83 -11.25 7.96
N PRO A 216 -21.63 -11.76 9.18
CA PRO A 216 -21.29 -10.92 10.32
C PRO A 216 -20.04 -10.08 10.06
N PHE A 217 -20.01 -8.88 10.65
CA PHE A 217 -18.81 -8.06 10.69
C PHE A 217 -17.81 -8.66 11.69
N GLU A 218 -16.58 -8.89 11.24
CA GLU A 218 -15.48 -9.43 12.04
C GLU A 218 -14.17 -8.70 11.72
N ASP A 219 -13.17 -8.81 12.60
CA ASP A 219 -11.82 -8.32 12.34
C ASP A 219 -11.01 -9.35 11.53
N TRP A 220 -11.23 -9.35 10.21
CA TRP A 220 -10.52 -10.21 9.27
C TRP A 220 -9.10 -9.70 9.00
N ASP A 221 -8.13 -10.61 8.96
CA ASP A 221 -6.79 -10.31 8.49
C ASP A 221 -6.75 -9.97 6.99
N ASN A 222 -5.61 -9.49 6.50
CA ASN A 222 -5.50 -9.04 5.12
C ASN A 222 -5.78 -10.17 4.10
N LEU A 223 -5.44 -11.42 4.43
CA LEU A 223 -5.70 -12.57 3.56
C LEU A 223 -7.21 -12.82 3.47
N ALA A 224 -7.89 -12.91 4.60
CA ALA A 224 -9.33 -13.13 4.66
C ALA A 224 -10.12 -11.99 3.99
N LEU A 225 -9.70 -10.74 4.17
CA LEU A 225 -10.28 -9.59 3.45
C LEU A 225 -10.09 -9.72 1.93
N TYR A 226 -8.88 -10.06 1.48
CA TYR A 226 -8.59 -10.25 0.07
C TYR A 226 -9.43 -11.39 -0.53
N GLU A 227 -9.52 -12.55 0.13
CA GLU A 227 -10.31 -13.70 -0.32
C GLU A 227 -11.80 -13.38 -0.46
N LYS A 228 -12.35 -12.60 0.46
CA LYS A 228 -13.73 -12.12 0.39
C LYS A 228 -13.92 -11.09 -0.73
N LEU A 229 -12.98 -10.19 -0.96
CA LEU A 229 -12.99 -9.30 -2.13
C LEU A 229 -12.95 -10.09 -3.45
N CYS A 230 -12.18 -11.18 -3.50
CA CYS A 230 -12.18 -12.12 -4.62
C CYS A 230 -13.56 -12.77 -4.84
N GLN A 231 -14.22 -13.21 -3.76
CA GLN A 231 -15.58 -13.78 -3.83
C GLN A 231 -16.57 -12.76 -4.41
N ILE A 232 -16.55 -11.52 -3.91
CA ILE A 232 -17.42 -10.45 -4.39
C ILE A 232 -17.14 -10.14 -5.86
N LEU A 233 -15.86 -10.09 -6.27
CA LEU A 233 -15.51 -9.82 -7.67
C LEU A 233 -16.00 -10.93 -8.60
N LYS A 234 -15.90 -12.20 -8.18
CA LYS A 234 -16.45 -13.33 -8.95
C LYS A 234 -17.97 -13.22 -9.12
N ASP A 235 -18.70 -12.84 -8.08
CA ASP A 235 -20.14 -12.56 -8.15
C ASP A 235 -20.45 -11.42 -9.14
N ILE A 236 -19.73 -10.30 -9.04
CA ILE A 236 -19.88 -9.16 -9.97
C ILE A 236 -19.65 -9.61 -11.43
N LYS A 237 -18.58 -10.36 -11.70
CA LYS A 237 -18.28 -10.87 -13.05
C LYS A 237 -19.38 -11.75 -13.61
N SER A 238 -20.03 -12.55 -12.77
CA SER A 238 -21.11 -13.45 -13.19
C SER A 238 -22.35 -12.72 -13.72
N LYS A 239 -22.53 -11.44 -13.36
CA LYS A 239 -23.67 -10.61 -13.76
C LYS A 239 -23.51 -9.99 -15.17
N GLY A 240 -22.34 -10.14 -15.77
CA GLY A 240 -22.05 -9.70 -17.14
C GLY A 240 -21.27 -8.38 -17.21
N GLU A 241 -20.62 -8.18 -18.35
CA GLU A 241 -19.85 -6.97 -18.63
C GLU A 241 -20.76 -5.75 -18.74
N ARG A 242 -20.24 -4.61 -18.30
CA ARG A 242 -20.94 -3.35 -18.39
C ARG A 242 -21.25 -3.02 -19.85
N ARG A 243 -22.53 -2.84 -20.17
CA ARG A 243 -22.93 -2.34 -21.50
C ARG A 243 -22.55 -0.88 -21.64
N CYS A 244 -21.36 -0.61 -22.16
CA CYS A 244 -21.06 0.69 -22.74
C CYS A 244 -21.93 0.88 -23.98
N LYS A 245 -22.84 1.86 -23.96
CA LYS A 245 -23.45 2.37 -25.20
C LYS A 245 -22.32 2.97 -26.02
N ASN A 246 -21.66 2.17 -26.84
CA ASN A 246 -20.90 2.71 -27.96
C ASN A 246 -21.92 3.48 -28.79
N ASN A 247 -21.71 4.80 -28.92
CA ASN A 247 -22.35 5.57 -29.96
C ASN A 247 -22.05 4.85 -31.27
N SER A 248 -23.00 4.05 -31.74
CA SER A 248 -23.13 3.75 -33.15
C SER A 248 -23.15 5.11 -33.82
N ARG A 249 -22.03 5.50 -34.42
CA ARG A 249 -22.00 6.57 -35.40
C ARG A 249 -23.13 6.25 -36.35
N GLY A 250 -24.18 7.06 -36.32
CA GLY A 250 -25.36 6.87 -37.15
C GLY A 250 -24.89 6.61 -38.57
N ARG A 251 -25.41 5.54 -39.17
CA ARG A 251 -25.42 5.39 -40.62
C ARG A 251 -25.97 6.71 -41.16
N ARG A 252 -25.12 7.53 -41.77
CA ARG A 252 -25.60 8.64 -42.58
C ARG A 252 -26.22 8.00 -43.80
N GLU A 253 -27.55 7.98 -43.87
CA GLU A 253 -28.26 7.72 -45.11
C GLU A 253 -27.91 8.85 -46.06
N VAL A 254 -27.16 8.52 -47.11
CA VAL A 254 -26.90 9.43 -48.23
C VAL A 254 -28.11 9.33 -49.13
N TYR A 255 -28.93 10.39 -49.15
CA TYR A 255 -29.90 10.58 -50.21
C TYR A 255 -29.16 11.08 -51.45
N VAL A 256 -29.37 10.41 -52.58
CA VAL A 256 -28.89 10.81 -53.90
C VAL A 256 -30.11 11.38 -54.61
N ASP A 257 -30.04 12.67 -54.97
CA ASP A 257 -30.97 13.31 -55.91
C ASP A 257 -30.79 12.78 -57.34
#